data_AF-N9TZ81-F1
#
_entry.id   AF-N9TZ81-F1
#
_cell.length_a   1.000
_cell.length_b   1.000
_cell.length_c   1.000
_cell.angle_alpha   90.00
_cell.angle_beta   90.00
_cell.angle_gamma   90.00
#
_symmetry.space_group_name_H-M   'P 1'
#
loop_
_entity.id
_entity.type
_entity.pdbx_description
1 polymer ?
#
loop_
_entity_poly.entity_id
_entity_poly.type
_entity_poly.pdbx_seq_one_letter_code
_entity_poly.pdbx_strand_id
1 'polypeptide(L)'
;MEMITSGTIKTLNKKLNTLTLTNNSLIYYEITNLKINDKVRLFVFWISNNKALGFKTFKELQLFCSLKPYNLWPSLNDLHQIISFKNESSTIIDFICSNKPTKLASILQISSSDASKIINELKEEYLASNNEFFVC
;
A
#
# COMPACT_ATOMS: atom_id res chain seq x y z
N MET A 1 -8.31 -11.32 -8.85
CA MET A 1 -7.47 -11.48 -7.65
C MET A 1 -8.22 -10.81 -6.51
N GLU A 2 -8.47 -11.48 -5.38
CA GLU A 2 -9.26 -10.89 -4.29
C GLU A 2 -8.50 -9.73 -3.63
N MET A 3 -9.09 -8.54 -3.59
CA MET A 3 -8.52 -7.34 -2.95
C MET A 3 -8.78 -7.26 -1.44
N ILE A 4 -9.65 -8.13 -0.92
CA ILE A 4 -10.02 -8.18 0.48
C ILE A 4 -9.84 -9.62 0.94
N THR A 5 -9.17 -9.80 2.08
CA THR A 5 -9.14 -11.08 2.77
C THR A 5 -9.69 -10.92 4.18
N SER A 6 -10.26 -11.99 4.71
CA SER A 6 -10.75 -12.01 6.08
C SER A 6 -10.42 -13.35 6.72
N GLY A 7 -10.19 -13.33 8.03
CA GLY A 7 -9.85 -14.54 8.76
C GLY A 7 -9.48 -14.26 10.20
N THR A 8 -9.20 -15.35 10.92
CA THR A 8 -8.73 -15.31 12.29
C THR A 8 -7.20 -15.37 12.30
N ILE A 9 -6.56 -14.52 13.10
CA ILE A 9 -5.11 -14.50 13.26
C ILE A 9 -4.65 -15.75 14.01
N LYS A 10 -3.80 -16.55 13.37
CA LYS A 10 -3.14 -17.74 13.94
C LYS A 10 -1.82 -17.37 14.61
N THR A 11 -0.98 -16.55 13.97
CA THR A 11 0.31 -16.10 14.52
C THR A 11 0.61 -14.64 14.16
N LEU A 12 1.45 -14.00 14.98
CA LEU A 12 1.96 -12.64 14.79
C LEU A 12 3.48 -12.65 14.91
N ASN A 13 4.18 -11.94 14.02
CA ASN A 13 5.61 -11.68 14.13
C ASN A 13 5.88 -10.18 14.11
N LYS A 14 5.99 -9.60 15.32
CA LYS A 14 6.20 -8.14 15.53
C LYS A 14 7.48 -7.61 14.92
N LYS A 15 8.54 -8.42 14.85
CA LYS A 15 9.82 -7.99 14.26
C LYS A 15 9.70 -7.77 12.75
N LEU A 16 8.85 -8.56 12.09
CA LEU A 16 8.68 -8.53 10.64
C LEU A 16 7.40 -7.82 10.20
N ASN A 17 6.57 -7.34 11.12
CA ASN A 17 5.23 -6.83 10.83
C ASN A 17 4.44 -7.80 9.94
N THR A 18 4.38 -9.07 10.35
CA THR A 18 3.60 -10.09 9.64
C THR A 18 2.60 -10.77 10.55
N LEU A 19 1.48 -11.17 9.96
CA LEU A 19 0.49 -12.04 10.57
C LEU A 19 0.23 -13.24 9.65
N THR A 20 -0.12 -14.38 10.26
CA THR A 20 -0.59 -15.55 9.52
C THR A 20 -2.02 -15.84 9.92
N LEU A 21 -2.91 -16.01 8.94
CA LEU A 21 -4.31 -16.38 9.16
C LEU A 21 -4.46 -17.91 9.34
N THR A 22 -5.61 -18.37 9.84
CA THR A 22 -5.90 -19.80 10.04
C THR A 22 -5.85 -20.64 8.75
N ASN A 23 -6.12 -20.02 7.59
CA ASN A 23 -5.96 -20.63 6.27
C ASN A 23 -4.49 -20.67 5.78
N ASN A 24 -3.53 -20.34 6.65
CA ASN A 24 -2.09 -20.24 6.38
C ASN A 24 -1.66 -19.13 5.40
N SER A 25 -2.51 -18.13 5.14
CA SER A 25 -2.09 -16.93 4.41
C SER A 25 -1.17 -16.06 5.28
N LEU A 26 0.03 -15.76 4.78
CA LEU A 26 0.99 -14.83 5.37
C LEU A 26 0.77 -13.42 4.82
N ILE A 27 0.53 -12.45 5.71
CA ILE A 27 0.22 -11.07 5.34
C ILE A 27 1.21 -10.13 6.03
N TYR A 28 1.85 -9.26 5.26
CA TYR A 28 2.68 -8.16 5.76
C TYR A 28 1.78 -6.98 6.09
N TYR A 29 1.66 -6.63 7.36
CA TYR A 29 0.68 -5.66 7.83
C TYR A 29 1.12 -5.01 9.15
N GLU A 30 0.63 -3.81 9.44
CA GLU A 30 0.86 -3.16 10.73
C GLU A 30 0.13 -3.90 11.86
N ILE A 31 0.88 -4.61 12.70
CA ILE A 31 0.32 -5.49 13.74
C ILE A 31 0.35 -4.90 15.16
N THR A 32 0.66 -3.61 15.30
CA THR A 32 0.91 -2.93 16.60
C THR A 32 -0.21 -3.19 17.62
N ASN A 33 -1.47 -3.23 17.18
CA ASN A 33 -2.65 -3.38 18.03
C ASN A 33 -3.41 -4.70 17.85
N LEU A 34 -2.81 -5.70 17.20
CA LEU A 34 -3.45 -6.99 16.92
C LEU A 34 -3.05 -8.07 17.92
N LYS A 35 -3.95 -9.03 18.15
CA LYS A 35 -3.75 -10.21 19.00
C LYS A 35 -4.06 -11.50 18.23
N ILE A 36 -3.47 -12.59 18.70
CA ILE A 36 -3.83 -13.94 18.23
C ILE A 36 -5.32 -14.16 18.53
N ASN A 37 -6.02 -14.83 17.61
CA ASN A 37 -7.47 -15.04 17.60
C ASN A 37 -8.34 -13.82 17.25
N ASP A 38 -7.76 -12.65 16.98
CA ASP A 38 -8.53 -11.54 16.42
C ASP A 38 -9.07 -11.91 15.04
N LYS A 39 -10.29 -11.48 14.75
CA LYS A 39 -10.85 -11.53 13.39
C LYS A 39 -10.48 -10.25 12.67
N VAL A 40 -9.86 -10.37 11.50
CA VAL A 40 -9.47 -9.24 10.67
C VAL A 40 -10.13 -9.30 9.31
N ARG A 41 -10.36 -8.11 8.74
CA ARG A 41 -10.71 -7.90 7.34
C ARG A 41 -9.74 -6.87 6.80
N LEU A 42 -8.92 -7.26 5.82
CA LEU A 42 -7.79 -6.48 5.33
C LEU A 42 -7.91 -6.26 3.83
N PHE A 43 -7.53 -5.07 3.38
CA PHE A 43 -7.24 -4.85 1.96
C PHE A 43 -5.88 -5.46 1.65
N VAL A 44 -5.77 -6.21 0.56
CA VAL A 44 -4.57 -6.97 0.23
C VAL A 44 -4.19 -6.90 -1.23
N PHE A 45 -2.88 -6.89 -1.45
CA PHE A 45 -2.26 -7.21 -2.72
C PHE A 45 -1.54 -8.55 -2.60
N TRP A 46 -1.99 -9.57 -3.33
CA TRP A 46 -1.38 -10.90 -3.29
C TRP A 46 -0.07 -10.91 -4.10
N ILE A 47 1.01 -11.40 -3.48
CA ILE A 47 2.29 -11.64 -4.15
C ILE A 47 2.32 -13.08 -4.70
N SER A 48 1.70 -14.01 -3.97
CA SER A 48 1.54 -15.42 -4.34
C SER A 48 0.22 -15.95 -3.75
N ASN A 49 -0.09 -17.23 -4.00
CA ASN A 49 -1.30 -17.88 -3.50
C ASN A 49 -1.46 -17.86 -1.97
N ASN A 50 -0.39 -17.63 -1.21
CA ASN A 50 -0.40 -17.64 0.25
C ASN A 50 0.36 -16.47 0.89
N LYS A 51 0.82 -15.48 0.10
CA LYS A 51 1.58 -14.33 0.59
C LYS A 51 0.98 -13.04 0.06
N ALA A 52 0.70 -12.09 0.94
CA ALA A 52 0.12 -10.80 0.57
C ALA A 52 0.75 -9.62 1.32
N LEU A 53 0.63 -8.45 0.72
CA LEU A 53 0.84 -7.15 1.36
C LEU A 53 -0.53 -6.65 1.83
N GLY A 54 -0.65 -6.35 3.12
CA GLY A 54 -1.87 -5.83 3.73
C GLY A 54 -1.84 -4.32 3.84
N PHE A 55 -3.00 -3.69 3.66
CA PHE A 55 -3.21 -2.25 3.74
C PHE A 55 -4.37 -1.96 4.69
N LYS A 56 -4.26 -0.86 5.43
CA LYS A 56 -5.25 -0.43 6.43
C LYS A 56 -6.49 0.15 5.75
N THR A 57 -6.30 0.79 4.61
CA THR A 57 -7.37 1.42 3.85
C THR A 57 -7.33 1.00 2.38
N PHE A 58 -8.49 1.10 1.72
CA PHE A 58 -8.55 0.93 0.26
C PHE A 58 -7.66 1.96 -0.45
N LYS A 59 -7.54 3.17 0.09
CA LYS A 59 -6.69 4.25 -0.46
C LYS A 59 -5.21 3.92 -0.46
N GLU A 60 -4.71 3.26 0.58
CA GLU A 60 -3.33 2.77 0.60
C GLU A 60 -3.10 1.69 -0.47
N LEU A 61 -4.03 0.74 -0.61
CA LEU A 61 -3.97 -0.28 -1.66
C LEU A 61 -4.02 0.35 -3.05
N GLN A 62 -4.90 1.32 -3.26
CA GLN A 62 -5.03 2.07 -4.51
C GLN A 62 -3.73 2.80 -4.85
N LEU A 63 -3.17 3.56 -3.89
CA LEU A 63 -1.91 4.24 -4.07
C LEU A 63 -0.77 3.28 -4.41
N PHE A 64 -0.68 2.15 -3.69
CA PHE A 64 0.32 1.13 -3.97
C PHE A 64 0.23 0.61 -5.40
N CYS A 65 -0.98 0.29 -5.86
CA CYS A 65 -1.19 -0.25 -7.19
C CYS A 65 -1.08 0.80 -8.30
N SER A 66 -1.36 2.09 -8.03
CA SER A 66 -1.04 3.18 -8.95
C SER A 66 0.47 3.36 -9.10
N LEU A 67 1.24 3.16 -8.03
CA LEU A 67 2.68 3.38 -8.02
C LEU A 67 3.49 2.16 -8.51
N LYS A 68 3.06 0.92 -8.23
CA LYS A 68 3.81 -0.29 -8.63
C LYS A 68 4.22 -0.35 -10.13
N PRO A 69 3.43 0.12 -11.11
CA PRO A 69 3.76 -0.02 -12.53
C PRO A 69 4.99 0.77 -12.96
N TYR A 70 5.36 1.81 -12.21
CA TYR A 70 6.54 2.63 -12.52
C TYR A 70 7.86 1.89 -12.29
N ASN A 71 7.85 0.80 -11.49
CA ASN A 71 9.01 -0.04 -11.22
C ASN A 71 10.27 0.75 -10.76
N LEU A 72 10.07 1.77 -9.90
CA LEU A 72 11.13 2.65 -9.41
C LEU A 72 11.74 2.19 -8.08
N TRP A 73 11.11 1.23 -7.40
CA TRP A 73 11.55 0.74 -6.10
C TRP A 73 12.25 -0.61 -6.25
N PRO A 74 13.25 -0.94 -5.42
CA PRO A 74 13.98 -2.20 -5.50
C PRO A 74 13.09 -3.43 -5.31
N SER A 75 12.00 -3.30 -4.54
CA SER A 75 11.01 -4.35 -4.36
C SER A 75 9.62 -3.79 -4.06
N LEU A 76 8.59 -4.62 -4.27
CA LEU A 76 7.23 -4.31 -3.84
C LEU A 76 7.14 -4.08 -2.32
N ASN A 77 8.00 -4.72 -1.54
CA ASN A 77 8.04 -4.52 -0.09
C ASN A 77 8.56 -3.12 0.27
N ASP A 78 9.51 -2.57 -0.48
CA ASP A 78 10.03 -1.21 -0.22
C ASP A 78 8.95 -0.16 -0.48
N LEU A 79 8.21 -0.29 -1.58
CA LEU A 79 7.06 0.57 -1.88
C LEU A 79 5.96 0.42 -0.80
N HIS A 80 5.64 -0.82 -0.41
CA HIS A 80 4.68 -1.09 0.67
C HIS A 80 5.08 -0.41 1.97
N GLN A 81 6.37 -0.44 2.32
CA GLN A 81 6.86 0.20 3.53
C GLN A 81 6.78 1.73 3.49
N ILE A 82 7.09 2.32 2.34
CA ILE A 82 6.96 3.76 2.12
C ILE A 82 5.51 4.22 2.34
N ILE A 83 4.54 3.46 1.82
CA ILE A 83 3.12 3.81 1.87
C ILE A 83 2.46 3.49 3.22
N SER A 84 2.84 2.38 3.85
CA SER A 84 2.08 1.82 4.99
C SER A 84 2.73 2.08 6.34
N PHE A 85 4.03 2.41 6.40
CA PHE A 85 4.75 2.54 7.67
C PHE A 85 5.54 3.85 7.81
N LYS A 86 6.11 4.36 6.72
CA LYS A 86 6.99 5.55 6.77
C LYS A 86 6.21 6.85 6.62
N ASN A 87 5.16 6.84 5.81
CA ASN A 87 4.43 8.04 5.42
C ASN A 87 2.93 7.79 5.46
N GLU A 88 2.16 8.82 5.70
CA GLU A 88 0.72 8.75 5.51
C GLU A 88 0.39 8.79 4.02
N SER A 89 -0.43 7.84 3.54
CA SER A 89 -0.86 7.78 2.14
C SER A 89 -1.58 9.05 1.68
N SER A 90 -2.32 9.71 2.56
CA SER A 90 -2.93 11.04 2.36
C SER A 90 -1.90 12.09 1.96
N THR A 91 -0.74 12.13 2.62
CA THR A 91 0.32 13.10 2.34
C THR A 91 0.92 12.89 0.94
N ILE A 92 1.09 11.64 0.53
CA ILE A 92 1.59 11.29 -0.82
C ILE A 92 0.57 11.75 -1.87
N ILE A 93 -0.71 11.44 -1.65
CA ILE A 93 -1.82 11.86 -2.53
C ILE A 93 -1.91 13.39 -2.61
N ASP A 94 -1.73 14.09 -1.49
CA ASP A 94 -1.73 15.56 -1.44
C ASP A 94 -0.59 16.15 -2.26
N PHE A 95 0.60 15.55 -2.25
CA PHE A 95 1.71 15.99 -3.08
C PHE A 95 1.46 15.76 -4.57
N ILE A 96 0.76 14.67 -4.91
CA ILE A 96 0.29 14.41 -6.28
C ILE A 96 -0.70 15.49 -6.72
N CYS A 97 -1.76 15.69 -5.93
CA CYS A 97 -2.84 16.64 -6.26
C CYS A 97 -2.35 18.10 -6.29
N SER A 98 -1.44 18.46 -5.37
CA SER A 98 -0.90 19.83 -5.24
C SER A 98 0.27 20.13 -6.18
N ASN A 99 0.63 19.22 -7.09
CA ASN A 99 1.76 19.37 -8.01
C ASN A 99 3.10 19.70 -7.30
N LYS A 100 3.49 18.91 -6.30
CA LYS A 100 4.71 19.11 -5.49
C LYS A 100 5.80 18.04 -5.81
N PRO A 101 6.45 18.08 -6.99
CA PRO A 101 7.34 17.01 -7.45
C PRO A 101 8.55 16.80 -6.52
N THR A 102 9.17 17.86 -6.00
CA THR A 102 10.34 17.73 -5.10
C THR A 102 9.99 17.03 -3.79
N LYS A 103 8.80 17.31 -3.23
CA LYS A 103 8.33 16.67 -2.01
C LYS A 103 7.94 15.21 -2.26
N LEU A 104 7.29 14.95 -3.38
CA LEU A 104 6.94 13.60 -3.81
C LEU A 104 8.19 12.75 -4.06
N ALA A 105 9.19 13.30 -4.75
CA ALA A 105 10.47 12.64 -4.98
C ALA A 105 11.16 12.24 -3.67
N SER A 106 11.20 13.17 -2.70
CA SER A 106 11.80 12.91 -1.39
C SER A 106 11.05 11.84 -0.60
N ILE A 107 9.71 11.88 -0.56
CA ILE A 107 8.92 10.94 0.25
C ILE A 107 8.90 9.53 -0.35
N LEU A 108 8.86 9.44 -1.68
CA LEU A 108 8.89 8.18 -2.42
C LEU A 108 10.30 7.65 -2.68
N GLN A 109 11.34 8.45 -2.39
CA GLN A 109 12.75 8.12 -2.63
C GLN A 109 13.05 7.84 -4.10
N ILE A 110 12.52 8.67 -5.00
CA ILE A 110 12.66 8.58 -6.46
C ILE A 110 13.27 9.85 -7.03
N SER A 111 13.59 9.86 -8.32
CA SER A 111 14.08 11.06 -8.99
C SER A 111 12.99 12.13 -9.14
N SER A 112 13.39 13.40 -9.23
CA SER A 112 12.45 14.51 -9.49
C SER A 112 11.74 14.38 -10.84
N SER A 113 12.40 13.81 -11.86
CA SER A 113 11.80 13.52 -13.16
C SER A 113 10.70 12.48 -13.06
N ASP A 114 10.94 11.40 -12.32
CA ASP A 114 9.94 10.34 -12.11
C ASP A 114 8.76 10.85 -11.29
N ALA A 115 9.01 11.64 -10.25
CA ALA A 115 7.96 12.28 -9.47
C ALA A 115 7.08 13.19 -10.34
N SER A 116 7.69 13.95 -11.25
CA SER A 116 6.93 14.81 -12.18
C SER A 116 6.08 13.99 -13.13
N LYS A 117 6.60 12.86 -13.63
CA LYS A 117 5.86 11.92 -14.47
C LYS A 117 4.65 11.32 -13.74
N ILE A 118 4.85 10.83 -12.52
CA ILE A 118 3.79 10.29 -11.66
C ILE A 118 2.69 11.33 -11.44
N ILE A 119 3.05 12.58 -11.14
CA ILE A 119 2.07 13.66 -10.95
C ILE A 119 1.24 13.86 -12.22
N ASN A 120 1.89 13.99 -13.37
CA ASN A 120 1.18 14.25 -14.62
C ASN A 120 0.20 13.12 -15.00
N GLU A 121 0.54 11.87 -14.67
CA GLU A 121 -0.29 10.71 -15.01
C GLU A 121 -1.40 10.46 -13.98
N LEU A 122 -1.14 10.62 -12.68
CA LEU A 122 -2.08 10.23 -11.64
C LEU A 122 -2.95 11.37 -11.10
N LYS A 123 -2.54 12.64 -11.29
CA LYS A 123 -3.21 13.78 -10.64
C LYS A 123 -4.70 13.85 -10.95
N GLU A 124 -5.08 13.70 -12.21
CA GLU A 124 -6.50 13.77 -12.60
C GLU A 124 -7.31 12.62 -12.00
N GLU A 125 -6.72 11.44 -11.86
CA GLU A 125 -7.37 10.28 -11.24
C GLU A 125 -7.68 10.52 -9.76
N TYR A 126 -6.76 11.18 -9.03
CA TYR A 126 -6.93 11.51 -7.61
C TYR A 126 -7.78 12.77 -7.35
N LEU A 127 -7.99 13.62 -8.36
CA LEU A 127 -8.87 14.79 -8.27
C LEU A 127 -10.33 14.47 -8.65
N ALA A 128 -10.56 13.35 -9.35
CA ALA A 128 -11.91 12.94 -9.73
C ALA A 128 -12.79 12.67 -8.49
N SER A 129 -13.98 13.27 -8.46
CA SER A 129 -14.93 13.18 -7.34
C SER A 129 -15.34 11.75 -6.96
N ASN A 130 -15.20 10.80 -7.88
CA ASN A 130 -15.56 9.41 -7.65
C ASN A 130 -14.43 8.58 -7.08
N ASN A 131 -13.17 9.03 -7.17
CA ASN A 131 -11.94 8.57 -6.52
C ASN A 131 -11.72 7.06 -6.22
N GLU A 132 -12.56 6.17 -6.74
CA GLU A 132 -12.57 4.72 -6.66
C GLU A 132 -12.29 4.18 -8.07
N PHE A 133 -11.28 4.73 -8.75
CA PHE A 133 -10.84 4.11 -9.99
C PHE A 133 -10.35 2.69 -9.68
N PHE A 134 -10.85 1.73 -10.45
CA PHE A 134 -10.66 0.31 -10.18
C PHE A 134 -9.18 -0.06 -10.27
N VAL A 135 -8.74 -0.85 -9.32
CA VAL A 135 -7.34 -1.23 -9.16
C VAL A 135 -7.22 -2.72 -9.45
N CYS A 136 -6.69 -3.09 -10.63
CA CYS A 136 -6.47 -4.48 -11.03
C CYS A 136 -4.98 -4.85 -11.01
#